data_AF-A0A9E5VTK5-F1
#
_entry.id   AF-A0A9E5VTK5-F1
#
_cell.length_a   1.000
_cell.length_b   1.000
_cell.length_c   1.000
_cell.angle_alpha   90.00
_cell.angle_beta   90.00
_cell.angle_gamma   90.00
#
_symmetry.space_group_name_H-M   'P 1'
#
loop_
_entity.id
_entity.type
_entity.pdbx_description
1 polymer ?
#
loop_
_entity_poly.entity_id
_entity_poly.type
_entity_poly.pdbx_seq_one_letter_code
_entity_poly.pdbx_strand_id
1 'polypeptide(L)' 'MAERERVETLLVDVRRRRDEAQAEAGHAAERLARLVSGLTPLLETDVAQVRASAETFCDAAGRMKALEQFARDLRALLM' A
#
# COMPACT_ATOMS: atom_id res chain seq x y z
N MET A 1 25.31 9.09 18.24
CA MET A 1 24.18 10.03 18.45
C MET A 1 23.54 10.40 17.10
N ALA A 2 24.25 11.10 16.20
CA ALA A 2 23.70 11.55 14.92
C ALA A 2 23.18 10.43 13.99
N GLU A 3 23.82 9.26 13.96
CA GLU A 3 23.37 8.14 13.11
C GLU A 3 22.08 7.49 13.62
N ARG A 4 21.94 7.36 14.94
CA ARG A 4 20.72 6.86 15.58
C ARG A 4 19.53 7.78 15.28
N GLU A 5 19.72 9.09 15.42
CA GLU A 5 18.69 10.09 15.14
C GLU A 5 18.26 10.08 13.66
N ARG A 6 19.20 9.85 12.73
CA ARG A 6 18.89 9.65 11.30
C ARG A 6 18.05 8.39 11.08
N VAL A 7 18.39 7.27 11.73
CA VAL A 7 17.62 6.02 11.59
C VAL A 7 16.22 6.17 12.19
N GLU A 8 16.07 6.84 13.33
CA GLU A 8 14.77 7.14 13.93
C GLU A 8 13.90 8.04 13.01
N THR A 9 14.51 9.05 12.39
CA THR A 9 13.83 9.90 11.39
C THR A 9 13.35 9.09 10.18
N LEU A 10 14.21 8.22 9.64
CA LEU A 10 13.83 7.33 8.54
C LEU A 10 12.69 6.37 8.93
N LEU A 11 12.67 5.86 10.16
CA LEU A 11 11.57 5.01 10.64
C LEU A 11 10.23 5.76 10.70
N VAL A 12 10.23 7.05 11.06
CA VAL A 12 9.03 7.89 11.01
C VAL A 12 8.55 8.07 9.57
N ASP A 13 9.45 8.35 8.65
CA ASP A 13 9.11 8.48 7.23
C ASP A 13 8.56 7.18 6.64
N VAL A 14 9.18 6.04 6.95
CA VAL A 14 8.72 4.73 6.50
C VAL A 14 7.32 4.42 7.01
N ARG A 15 7.02 4.77 8.27
CA ARG A 15 5.67 4.63 8.84
C ARG A 15 4.65 5.47 8.07
N ARG A 16 4.96 6.76 7.82
CA ARG A 16 4.08 7.64 7.04
C ARG A 16 3.79 7.06 5.64
N ARG A 17 4.83 6.65 4.91
CA ARG A 17 4.66 6.08 3.55
C ARG A 17 3.89 4.78 3.55
N ARG A 18 4.01 3.98 4.62
CA ARG A 18 3.21 2.76 4.79
C ARG A 18 1.73 3.11 4.99
N ASP A 19 1.43 4.10 5.81
CA ASP A 19 0.06 4.54 6.08
C ASP A 19 -0.60 5.10 4.79
N GLU A 20 0.16 5.83 3.97
CA GLU A 20 -0.27 6.28 2.64
C GLU A 20 -0.57 5.09 1.70
N ALA A 21 0.35 4.12 1.61
CA ALA A 21 0.15 2.92 0.80
C ALA A 21 -1.04 2.08 1.28
N GLN A 22 -1.28 2.01 2.59
CA GLN A 22 -2.43 1.33 3.16
C GLN A 22 -3.76 2.03 2.79
N ALA A 23 -3.81 3.36 2.86
CA ALA A 23 -4.99 4.11 2.44
C ALA A 23 -5.28 3.90 0.95
N GLU A 24 -4.24 3.92 0.11
CA GLU A 24 -4.36 3.68 -1.33
C GLU A 24 -4.89 2.26 -1.64
N ALA A 25 -4.35 1.24 -0.96
CA ALA A 25 -4.84 -0.13 -1.06
C ALA A 25 -6.31 -0.23 -0.61
N GLY A 26 -6.68 0.41 0.50
CA GLY A 26 -8.06 0.44 1.00
C GLY A 26 -9.03 1.01 -0.03
N HIS A 27 -8.71 2.17 -0.60
CA HIS A 27 -9.54 2.79 -1.65
C HIS A 27 -9.62 1.94 -2.92
N ALA A 28 -8.53 1.30 -3.33
CA ALA A 28 -8.53 0.40 -4.48
C ALA A 28 -9.40 -0.84 -4.23
N ALA A 29 -9.33 -1.42 -3.03
CA ALA A 29 -10.17 -2.55 -2.62
C ALA A 29 -11.65 -2.18 -2.58
N GLU A 30 -12.02 -1.02 -2.04
CA GLU A 30 -13.40 -0.53 -2.05
C GLU A 30 -13.93 -0.34 -3.47
N ARG A 31 -13.12 0.24 -4.37
CA ARG A 31 -13.49 0.40 -5.78
C ARG A 31 -13.68 -0.94 -6.46
N LEU A 32 -12.75 -1.89 -6.27
CA LEU A 32 -12.88 -3.25 -6.79
C LEU A 32 -14.16 -3.90 -6.30
N ALA A 33 -14.41 -3.89 -4.99
CA ALA A 33 -15.57 -4.50 -4.38
C ALA A 33 -16.88 -3.96 -4.98
N ARG A 34 -16.95 -2.65 -5.28
CA ARG A 34 -18.11 -2.06 -5.96
C ARG A 34 -18.25 -2.57 -7.39
N LEU A 35 -17.17 -2.54 -8.17
CA LEU A 35 -17.18 -2.96 -9.58
C LEU A 35 -17.50 -4.45 -9.76
N VAL A 36 -17.09 -5.29 -8.81
CA VAL A 36 -17.29 -6.76 -8.86
C VAL A 36 -18.40 -7.25 -7.94
N SER A 37 -19.19 -6.34 -7.35
CA SER A 37 -20.26 -6.66 -6.40
C SER A 37 -21.40 -7.52 -6.98
N GLY A 38 -21.43 -7.68 -8.31
CA GLY A 38 -22.53 -8.35 -9.02
C GLY A 38 -23.79 -7.49 -9.15
N LEU A 39 -23.76 -6.24 -8.65
CA LEU A 39 -24.85 -5.26 -8.83
C LEU A 39 -24.87 -4.68 -10.25
N THR A 40 -23.71 -4.61 -10.91
CA THR A 40 -23.57 -4.22 -12.31
C THR A 40 -23.55 -5.47 -13.18
N PRO A 41 -24.39 -5.58 -14.22
CA PRO A 41 -24.32 -6.66 -15.19
C PRO A 41 -22.92 -6.77 -15.81
N LEU A 42 -22.44 -7.99 -16.07
CA LEU A 42 -21.10 -8.22 -16.64
C LEU A 42 -20.89 -7.49 -17.98
N LEU A 43 -21.95 -7.36 -18.78
CA LEU A 43 -21.93 -6.64 -20.06
C LEU A 43 -21.70 -5.14 -19.92
N GLU A 44 -22.04 -4.57 -18.76
CA GLU A 44 -21.90 -3.15 -18.44
C GLU A 44 -20.66 -2.87 -17.58
N THR A 45 -19.91 -3.92 -17.22
CA THR A 45 -18.72 -3.80 -16.38
C THR A 45 -17.54 -3.32 -17.20
N ASP A 46 -16.95 -2.19 -16.79
CA ASP A 46 -15.70 -1.72 -17.38
C ASP A 46 -14.51 -2.55 -16.87
N VAL A 47 -14.08 -3.48 -17.72
CA VAL A 47 -12.94 -4.37 -17.45
C VAL A 47 -11.63 -3.60 -17.27
N ALA A 48 -11.45 -2.46 -17.97
CA ALA A 48 -10.25 -1.65 -17.83
C ALA A 48 -10.20 -0.99 -16.45
N GLN A 49 -11.35 -0.51 -15.94
CA GLN A 49 -11.44 0.07 -14.60
C GLN A 49 -11.23 -0.97 -13.50
N VAL A 50 -11.76 -2.19 -13.67
CA VAL A 50 -11.52 -3.32 -12.75
C VAL A 50 -10.03 -3.66 -12.71
N ARG A 51 -9.39 -3.82 -13.87
CA ARG A 51 -7.96 -4.12 -13.96
C ARG A 51 -7.12 -3.03 -13.31
N ALA A 52 -7.36 -1.76 -13.64
CA ALA A 52 -6.60 -0.65 -13.08
C ALA A 52 -6.73 -0.60 -11.55
N SER A 53 -7.92 -0.89 -11.01
CA SER A 53 -8.14 -0.94 -9.55
C SER A 53 -7.42 -2.13 -8.91
N ALA A 54 -7.37 -3.28 -9.59
CA ALA A 54 -6.62 -4.46 -9.14
C ALA A 54 -5.10 -4.21 -9.15
N GLU A 55 -4.58 -3.61 -10.21
CA GLU A 55 -3.16 -3.24 -10.32
C GLU A 55 -2.78 -2.24 -9.21
N THR A 56 -3.59 -1.20 -9.01
CA THR A 56 -3.38 -0.22 -7.91
C THR A 56 -3.34 -0.92 -6.54
N PHE A 57 -4.26 -1.85 -6.30
CA PHE A 57 -4.30 -2.61 -5.05
C PHE A 57 -3.04 -3.46 -4.86
N CYS A 58 -2.65 -4.22 -5.89
CA CYS A 58 -1.46 -5.06 -5.84
C CYS A 58 -0.18 -4.25 -5.62
N ASP A 59 -0.03 -3.11 -6.31
CA ASP A 59 1.13 -2.23 -6.19
C ASP A 59 1.22 -1.58 -4.81
N ALA A 60 0.08 -1.13 -4.27
CA ALA A 60 0.00 -0.59 -2.92
C ALA A 60 0.38 -1.65 -1.87
N ALA A 61 -0.17 -2.87 -1.97
CA ALA A 61 0.17 -3.98 -1.09
C ALA A 61 1.65 -4.39 -1.19
N GLY A 62 2.21 -4.40 -2.41
CA GLY A 62 3.63 -4.64 -2.65
C GLY A 62 4.52 -3.60 -1.97
N ARG A 63 4.18 -2.31 -2.11
CA ARG A 63 4.88 -1.21 -1.43
C ARG A 63 4.81 -1.33 0.09
N MET A 64 3.63 -1.68 0.65
CA MET A 64 3.49 -1.90 2.10
C MET A 64 4.46 -2.98 2.59
N LYS A 65 4.52 -4.13 1.93
CA LYS A 65 5.41 -5.24 2.29
C LYS A 65 6.89 -4.83 2.22
N ALA A 66 7.27 -4.07 1.20
CA ALA A 66 8.64 -3.56 1.06
C ALA A 66 9.00 -2.57 2.18
N LEU A 67 8.08 -1.67 2.53
CA LEU A 67 8.27 -0.71 3.62
C LEU A 67 8.37 -1.40 4.99
N GLU A 68 7.59 -2.46 5.21
CA GLU A 68 7.69 -3.27 6.43
C GLU A 68 9.02 -4.02 6.55
N GLN A 69 9.53 -4.57 5.44
CA GLN A 69 10.86 -5.18 5.41
C GLN A 69 11.94 -4.12 5.70
N PHE A 70 11.89 -2.98 5.01
CA PHE A 70 12.84 -1.90 5.22
C PHE A 70 12.81 -1.35 6.66
N ALA A 71 11.62 -1.23 7.26
CA ALA A 71 11.50 -0.86 8.67
C ALA A 71 12.10 -1.89 9.63
N ARG A 72 12.03 -3.18 9.30
CA ARG A 72 12.69 -4.24 10.08
C ARG A 72 14.21 -4.12 9.98
N ASP A 73 14.73 -3.91 8.77
CA ASP A 73 16.15 -3.76 8.52
C ASP A 73 16.72 -2.51 9.24
N LEU A 74 16.01 -1.37 9.20
CA LEU A 74 16.38 -0.16 9.93
C LEU A 74 16.41 -0.38 11.45
N ARG A 75 15.44 -1.10 12.01
CA ARG A 75 15.43 -1.42 13.46
C ARG A 75 16.59 -2.32 13.86
N ALA A 76 17.02 -3.22 12.99
CA ALA A 76 18.17 -4.07 13.24
C ALA A 76 19.49 -3.28 13.34
N LEU A 77 19.58 -2.09 12.72
CA LEU A 77 20.74 -1.20 12.84
C LEU A 77 20.79 -0.42 14.16
N LEU A 78 19.69 -0.40 14.93
CA LEU A 78 19.61 0.27 16.23
C LEU A 78 19.88 -0.66 17.42
N MET A 79 19.92 -1.98 17.18
CA MET A 79 20.22 -3.01 18.17
C MET A 79 21.71 -3.34 18.15
#